data_AF-A0A932WVK4-F1
#
_entry.id   AF-A0A932WVK4-F1
#
_cell.length_a   1.000
_cell.length_b   1.000
_cell.length_c   1.000
_cell.angle_alpha   90.00
_cell.angle_beta   90.00
_cell.angle_gamma   90.00
#
_symmetry.space_group_name_H-M   'P 1'
#
loop_
_entity.id
_entity.type
_entity.pdbx_description
1 polymer ?
#
loop_
_entity_poly.entity_id
_entity_poly.type
_entity_poly.pdbx_seq_one_letter_code
_entity_poly.pdbx_strand_id
1 'polypeptide(L)'
;MSKILSLGTAVPAFKHNQESILNFMENVYAVQETDKRKLKFLYRQGGIDTRYSVIPDYSLPAYEWQFYPATENLFPFPSLEKRMQLYKEYAAPLSLDAIDKCLKKFPDQKITHLITVSCTGMSAPGLDLELLELLKLPPTTIR
;
A
#
# COMPACT_ATOMS: atom_id res chain seq x y z
N MET A 1 -15.72 25.47 -15.83
CA MET A 1 -14.48 25.26 -15.06
C MET A 1 -14.62 23.98 -14.26
N SER A 2 -13.65 23.07 -14.34
CA SER A 2 -13.66 21.84 -13.54
C SER A 2 -13.39 22.14 -12.07
N LYS A 3 -14.03 21.40 -11.16
CA LYS A 3 -13.86 21.55 -9.71
C LYS A 3 -13.79 20.20 -9.02
N ILE A 4 -13.04 20.12 -7.93
CA ILE A 4 -13.03 18.97 -7.03
C ILE A 4 -14.30 19.05 -6.18
N LEU A 5 -15.19 18.06 -6.31
CA LEU A 5 -16.44 18.01 -5.55
C LEU A 5 -16.26 17.35 -4.18
N SER A 6 -15.44 16.30 -4.11
CA SER A 6 -15.22 15.52 -2.91
C SER A 6 -13.85 14.85 -2.94
N LEU A 7 -13.35 14.50 -1.75
CA LEU A 7 -12.10 13.78 -1.54
C LEU A 7 -12.34 12.70 -0.49
N GLY A 8 -11.83 11.51 -0.75
CA GLY A 8 -11.78 10.40 0.19
C GLY A 8 -10.41 9.75 0.18
N THR A 9 -9.95 9.29 1.35
CA THR A 9 -8.64 8.67 1.52
C THR A 9 -8.76 7.39 2.33
N ALA A 10 -7.92 6.41 2.02
CA ALA A 10 -7.78 5.18 2.76
C ALA A 10 -6.31 4.84 2.95
N VAL A 11 -6.03 4.14 4.03
CA VAL A 11 -4.72 3.57 4.36
C VAL A 11 -4.96 2.11 4.77
N PRO A 12 -3.98 1.22 4.56
CA PRO A 12 -4.14 -0.18 4.95
C PRO A 12 -4.15 -0.39 6.46
N ALA A 13 -4.51 -1.59 6.89
CA ALA A 13 -4.87 -1.87 8.28
C ALA A 13 -3.70 -1.76 9.27
N PHE A 14 -2.47 -2.12 8.86
CA PHE A 14 -1.36 -2.21 9.79
C PHE A 14 -0.63 -0.88 9.89
N LYS A 15 -0.67 -0.28 11.08
CA LYS A 15 0.08 0.93 11.43
C LYS A 15 1.35 0.52 12.17
N HIS A 16 2.49 0.89 11.61
CA HIS A 16 3.80 0.57 12.17
C HIS A 16 4.47 1.83 12.71
N ASN A 17 5.06 1.72 13.90
CA ASN A 17 5.94 2.75 14.42
C ASN A 17 7.23 2.81 13.60
N GLN A 18 7.74 4.01 13.36
CA GLN A 18 8.97 4.24 12.62
C GLN A 18 10.16 3.46 13.20
N GLU A 19 10.21 3.31 14.54
CA GLU A 19 11.25 2.53 15.24
C GLU A 19 11.14 1.03 14.96
N SER A 20 9.93 0.47 14.91
CA SER A 20 9.75 -0.95 14.55
C SER A 20 10.22 -1.24 13.13
N ILE A 21 9.88 -0.35 12.18
CA ILE A 21 10.37 -0.45 10.79
C ILE A 21 11.90 -0.32 10.75
N LEU A 22 12.48 0.60 11.54
CA LEU A 22 13.93 0.76 11.62
C LEU A 22 14.60 -0.53 12.08
N ASN A 23 14.12 -1.13 13.18
CA ASN A 23 14.66 -2.40 13.69
C ASN A 23 14.58 -3.51 12.64
N PHE A 24 13.46 -3.62 11.93
CA PHE A 24 13.33 -4.52 10.80
C PHE A 24 14.40 -4.22 9.73
N MET A 25 14.52 -2.97 9.28
CA MET A 25 15.41 -2.60 8.18
C MET A 25 16.91 -2.73 8.55
N GLU A 26 17.28 -2.53 9.81
CA GLU A 26 18.64 -2.78 10.28
C GLU A 26 19.03 -4.24 10.17
N ASN A 27 18.12 -5.16 10.49
CA ASN A 27 18.36 -6.60 10.37
C ASN A 27 18.47 -7.06 8.91
N VAL A 28 17.90 -6.31 7.97
CA VAL A 28 17.74 -6.73 6.57
C VAL A 28 18.78 -6.09 5.66
N TYR A 29 19.07 -4.80 5.87
CA TYR A 29 19.85 -3.99 4.93
C TYR A 29 21.14 -3.42 5.51
N ALA A 30 21.35 -3.49 6.84
CA ALA A 30 22.49 -2.86 7.49
C ALA A 30 23.40 -3.88 8.17
N VAL A 31 24.24 -4.53 7.37
CA VAL A 31 25.22 -5.52 7.86
C VAL A 31 26.34 -4.86 8.68
N GLN A 32 26.77 -3.64 8.30
CA GLN A 32 27.84 -2.91 8.96
C GLN A 32 27.31 -1.84 9.92
N GLU A 33 28.05 -1.57 11.00
CA GLU A 33 27.69 -0.56 12.01
C GLU A 33 27.61 0.87 11.43
N THR A 34 28.43 1.15 10.43
CA THR A 34 28.40 2.41 9.66
C THR A 34 27.07 2.63 8.96
N ASP A 35 26.51 1.58 8.36
CA ASP A 35 25.23 1.63 7.64
C ASP A 35 24.05 1.69 8.60
N LYS A 36 24.11 0.96 9.73
CA LYS A 36 23.12 1.08 10.81
C LYS A 36 23.03 2.53 11.29
N ARG A 37 24.16 3.15 11.61
CA ARG A 37 24.20 4.54 12.07
C ARG A 37 23.59 5.52 11.05
N LYS A 38 23.88 5.36 9.75
CA LYS A 38 23.27 6.17 8.69
C LYS A 38 21.76 5.95 8.60
N LEU A 39 21.31 4.70 8.68
CA LEU A 39 19.90 4.34 8.62
C LEU A 39 19.13 4.94 9.80
N LYS A 40 19.64 4.83 11.03
CA LYS A 40 19.05 5.48 12.22
C LYS A 40 18.94 6.98 12.03
N PHE A 41 19.97 7.62 11.49
CA PHE A 41 19.95 9.06 11.23
C PHE A 41 18.84 9.43 10.23
N LEU A 42 18.75 8.73 9.10
CA LEU A 42 17.71 8.96 8.08
C LEU A 42 16.30 8.73 8.64
N TYR A 43 16.09 7.68 9.42
CA TYR A 43 14.79 7.38 10.01
C TYR A 43 14.35 8.44 11.03
N ARG A 44 15.29 8.97 11.83
CA ARG A 44 15.04 10.04 12.81
C ARG A 44 14.80 11.39 12.17
N GLN A 45 15.52 11.72 11.10
CA GLN A 45 15.38 13.00 10.39
C GLN A 45 14.24 13.01 9.37
N GLY A 46 13.60 11.85 9.12
CA GLY A 46 12.53 11.72 8.14
C GLY A 46 11.19 12.36 8.53
N GLY A 47 11.02 12.81 9.78
CA GLY A 47 9.77 13.44 10.24
C GLY A 47 8.54 12.53 10.19
N ILE A 48 8.74 11.20 10.25
CA ILE A 48 7.68 10.20 10.17
C ILE A 48 7.60 9.48 11.51
N ASP A 49 6.44 9.57 12.17
CA ASP A 49 6.18 8.79 13.39
C ASP A 49 5.71 7.38 13.07
N THR A 50 4.83 7.24 12.07
CA THR A 50 4.21 5.97 11.71
C THR A 50 3.96 5.84 10.21
N ARG A 51 3.97 4.61 9.71
CA ARG A 51 3.58 4.29 8.31
C ARG A 51 2.56 3.17 8.30
N TYR A 52 1.71 3.16 7.29
CA TYR A 52 0.74 2.11 7.08
C TYR A 52 1.23 1.10 6.04
N SER A 53 0.96 -0.18 6.25
CA SER A 53 1.25 -1.25 5.30
C SER A 53 0.12 -2.28 5.26
N VAL A 54 0.05 -3.03 4.15
CA VAL A 54 -0.73 -4.28 4.06
C VAL A 54 0.05 -5.46 4.63
N ILE A 55 1.35 -5.29 4.91
CA ILE A 55 2.22 -6.33 5.45
C ILE A 55 2.38 -6.11 6.97
N PRO A 56 1.96 -7.06 7.83
CA PRO A 56 2.03 -6.89 9.28
C PRO A 56 3.45 -7.05 9.86
N ASP A 57 4.34 -7.73 9.12
CA ASP A 57 5.66 -8.20 9.58
C ASP A 57 6.54 -7.10 10.23
N TYR A 58 6.46 -5.85 9.76
CA TYR A 58 7.33 -4.75 10.21
C TYR A 58 7.22 -4.38 11.69
N SER A 59 6.22 -4.88 12.41
CA SER A 59 6.10 -4.67 13.87
C SER A 59 5.92 -5.96 14.65
N LEU A 60 6.12 -7.11 13.99
CA LEU A 60 6.02 -8.43 14.60
C LEU A 60 7.41 -9.05 14.77
N PRO A 61 7.59 -9.96 15.75
CA PRO A 61 8.79 -10.77 15.84
C PRO A 61 8.88 -11.75 14.67
N ALA A 62 10.10 -12.15 14.31
CA ALA A 62 10.38 -12.91 13.09
C ALA A 62 9.60 -14.23 12.97
N TYR A 63 9.30 -14.90 14.08
CA TYR A 63 8.55 -16.16 14.08
C TYR A 63 7.05 -16.00 13.73
N GLU A 64 6.52 -14.77 13.68
CA GLU A 64 5.14 -14.46 13.29
C GLU A 64 5.03 -13.85 11.89
N TRP A 65 6.16 -13.67 11.18
CA TRP A 65 6.15 -13.08 9.84
C TRP A 65 5.42 -13.97 8.83
N GLN A 66 4.62 -13.33 7.97
CA GLN A 66 3.80 -13.99 6.96
C GLN A 66 4.32 -13.73 5.55
N PHE A 67 4.87 -12.53 5.32
CA PHE A 67 5.31 -12.12 4.01
C PHE A 67 6.79 -12.42 3.80
N TYR A 68 7.63 -12.02 4.76
CA TYR A 68 9.07 -12.26 4.75
C TYR A 68 9.42 -13.60 5.41
N PRO A 69 10.42 -14.33 4.90
CA PRO A 69 10.89 -15.53 5.59
C PRO A 69 11.61 -15.16 6.88
N ALA A 70 11.43 -15.97 7.92
CA ALA A 70 12.13 -15.84 9.20
C ALA A 70 13.57 -16.39 9.14
N THR A 71 14.32 -16.01 8.10
CA THR A 71 15.70 -16.42 7.86
C THR A 71 16.66 -15.25 8.03
N GLU A 72 17.95 -15.55 8.24
CA GLU A 72 18.99 -14.52 8.23
C GLU A 72 18.98 -13.77 6.87
N ASN A 73 18.93 -12.44 6.91
CA ASN A 73 18.84 -11.56 5.73
C ASN A 73 17.60 -11.77 4.84
N LEU A 74 16.54 -12.42 5.33
CA LEU A 74 15.28 -12.68 4.61
C LEU A 74 15.42 -13.51 3.33
N PHE A 75 16.42 -14.37 3.20
CA PHE A 75 16.58 -15.19 2.00
C PHE A 75 15.75 -16.49 2.03
N PRO A 76 15.03 -16.83 0.94
CA PRO A 76 14.86 -16.06 -0.30
C PRO A 76 13.90 -14.88 -0.12
N PHE A 77 14.30 -13.70 -0.58
CA PHE A 77 13.48 -12.50 -0.48
C PHE A 77 12.17 -12.67 -1.27
N PRO A 78 11.01 -12.13 -0.82
CA PRO A 78 9.76 -12.23 -1.56
C PRO A 78 9.89 -11.84 -3.04
N SER A 79 9.51 -12.77 -3.90
CA SER A 79 9.61 -12.63 -5.36
C SER A 79 8.69 -11.52 -5.88
N LEU A 80 8.91 -11.11 -7.13
CA LEU A 80 8.03 -10.15 -7.80
C LEU A 80 6.58 -10.67 -7.82
N GLU A 81 6.38 -11.95 -8.12
CA GLU A 81 5.07 -12.58 -8.20
C GLU A 81 4.35 -12.50 -6.85
N LYS A 82 5.03 -12.82 -5.74
CA LYS A 82 4.45 -12.72 -4.39
C LYS A 82 4.05 -11.28 -4.03
N ARG A 83 4.85 -10.29 -4.45
CA ARG A 83 4.51 -8.86 -4.26
C ARG A 83 3.33 -8.43 -5.12
N MET A 84 3.26 -8.90 -6.37
CA MET A 84 2.15 -8.60 -7.27
C MET A 84 0.84 -9.27 -6.83
N GLN A 85 0.90 -10.42 -6.16
CA GLN A 85 -0.26 -11.04 -5.53
C GLN A 85 -0.84 -10.13 -4.44
N LEU A 86 -0.02 -9.58 -3.54
CA LEU A 86 -0.48 -8.59 -2.57
C LEU A 86 -1.05 -7.35 -3.25
N TYR A 87 -0.39 -6.83 -4.29
CA TYR A 87 -0.95 -5.67 -5.01
C TYR A 87 -2.34 -5.97 -5.55
N LYS A 88 -2.52 -7.11 -6.22
CA LYS A 88 -3.82 -7.54 -6.75
C LYS A 88 -4.88 -7.72 -5.66
N GLU A 89 -4.50 -8.28 -4.51
CA GLU A 89 -5.41 -8.52 -3.40
C GLU A 89 -5.88 -7.22 -2.71
N TYR A 90 -4.98 -6.25 -2.53
CA TYR A 90 -5.25 -5.09 -1.68
C TYR A 90 -5.55 -3.80 -2.45
N ALA A 91 -5.16 -3.66 -3.72
CA ALA A 91 -5.31 -2.40 -4.46
C ALA A 91 -6.79 -1.99 -4.64
N ALA A 92 -7.65 -2.93 -5.07
CA ALA A 92 -9.06 -2.64 -5.28
C ALA A 92 -9.81 -2.38 -3.96
N PRO A 93 -9.69 -3.20 -2.90
CA PRO A 93 -10.34 -2.91 -1.62
C PRO A 93 -9.94 -1.56 -1.01
N LEU A 94 -8.64 -1.20 -1.03
CA LEU A 94 -8.19 0.10 -0.51
C LEU A 94 -8.73 1.26 -1.34
N SER A 95 -8.84 1.08 -2.65
CA SER A 95 -9.43 2.08 -3.54
C SER A 95 -10.92 2.25 -3.25
N LEU A 96 -11.66 1.16 -3.05
CA LEU A 96 -13.07 1.21 -2.67
C LEU A 96 -13.28 1.93 -1.33
N ASP A 97 -12.45 1.67 -0.31
CA ASP A 97 -12.54 2.38 0.98
C ASP A 97 -12.39 3.90 0.82
N ALA A 98 -11.52 4.34 -0.08
CA ALA A 98 -11.33 5.77 -0.38
C ALA A 98 -12.51 6.32 -1.19
N ILE A 99 -12.99 5.57 -2.19
CA ILE A 99 -14.11 5.94 -3.05
C ILE A 99 -15.40 6.04 -2.24
N ASP A 100 -15.69 5.10 -1.36
CA ASP A 100 -16.87 5.11 -0.49
C ASP A 100 -16.88 6.35 0.42
N LYS A 101 -15.73 6.71 1.00
CA LYS A 101 -15.60 7.94 1.79
C LYS A 101 -15.80 9.20 0.94
N CYS A 102 -15.36 9.17 -0.33
CA CYS A 102 -15.54 10.26 -1.29
C CYS A 102 -17.02 10.42 -1.68
N LEU A 103 -17.68 9.33 -2.05
CA LEU A 103 -19.05 9.29 -2.58
C LEU A 103 -20.12 9.39 -1.47
N LYS A 104 -19.82 9.08 -0.21
CA LYS A 104 -20.74 9.32 0.92
C LYS A 104 -21.27 10.74 0.99
N LYS A 105 -20.50 11.73 0.52
CA LYS A 105 -20.92 13.14 0.47
C LYS A 105 -21.76 13.47 -0.77
N PHE A 106 -21.78 12.60 -1.78
CA PHE A 106 -22.40 12.80 -3.09
C PHE A 106 -22.89 11.46 -3.71
N PRO A 107 -23.90 10.82 -3.12
CA PRO A 107 -24.33 9.47 -3.51
C PRO A 107 -24.91 9.39 -4.94
N ASP A 108 -25.54 10.46 -5.43
CA ASP A 108 -26.30 10.45 -6.69
C ASP A 108 -25.52 10.95 -7.92
N GLN A 109 -24.19 10.80 -7.93
CA GLN A 109 -23.36 11.31 -9.03
C GLN A 109 -23.21 10.30 -10.16
N LYS A 110 -23.57 10.73 -11.37
CA LYS A 110 -23.32 9.97 -12.59
C LYS A 110 -21.83 10.04 -12.95
N ILE A 111 -21.09 9.00 -12.59
CA ILE A 111 -19.69 8.82 -12.99
C ILE A 111 -19.65 8.52 -14.50
N THR A 112 -18.89 9.31 -15.25
CA THR A 112 -18.72 9.14 -16.72
C THR A 112 -17.32 8.69 -17.10
N HIS A 113 -16.33 8.98 -16.25
CA HIS A 113 -14.93 8.65 -16.46
C HIS A 113 -14.35 8.10 -15.16
N LEU A 114 -13.52 7.07 -15.26
CA LEU A 114 -12.73 6.51 -14.16
C LEU A 114 -11.26 6.58 -14.55
N ILE A 115 -10.48 7.40 -13.84
CA ILE A 115 -9.04 7.55 -14.09
C ILE A 115 -8.30 6.94 -12.90
N THR A 116 -7.47 5.93 -13.15
CA THR A 116 -6.64 5.28 -12.12
C THR A 116 -5.16 5.49 -12.41
N VAL A 117 -4.35 5.60 -11.36
CA VAL A 117 -2.89 5.75 -11.45
C VAL A 117 -2.25 4.97 -10.31
N SER A 118 -1.24 4.14 -10.63
CA SER A 118 -0.43 3.44 -9.63
C SER A 118 0.98 3.21 -10.17
N CYS A 119 1.99 3.43 -9.32
CA CYS A 119 3.39 3.11 -9.59
C CYS A 119 3.88 1.88 -8.81
N THR A 120 2.98 1.18 -8.09
CA THR A 120 3.37 0.11 -7.16
C THR A 120 3.29 -1.29 -7.77
N GLY A 121 2.33 -1.53 -8.66
CA GLY A 121 2.11 -2.84 -9.26
C GLY A 121 1.28 -2.75 -10.54
N MET A 122 1.26 -3.86 -11.28
CA MET A 122 0.57 -3.99 -12.57
C MET A 122 -0.21 -5.31 -12.62
N SER A 123 -1.38 -5.29 -13.24
CA SER A 123 -2.20 -6.47 -13.48
C SER A 123 -2.90 -6.37 -14.84
N ALA A 124 -3.27 -7.51 -15.41
CA ALA A 124 -4.12 -7.60 -16.59
C ALA A 124 -5.21 -8.67 -16.31
N PRO A 125 -6.50 -8.31 -16.21
CA PRO A 125 -7.09 -6.96 -16.22
C PRO A 125 -6.50 -5.99 -15.16
N GLY A 126 -6.54 -4.68 -15.46
CA GLY A 126 -6.03 -3.63 -14.59
C GLY A 126 -7.00 -3.26 -13.46
N LEU A 127 -6.51 -2.47 -12.50
CA LEU A 127 -7.28 -1.95 -11.36
C LEU A 127 -8.51 -1.16 -11.81
N ASP A 128 -8.40 -0.44 -12.93
CA ASP A 128 -9.50 0.30 -13.55
C ASP A 128 -10.71 -0.59 -13.88
N LEU A 129 -10.47 -1.76 -14.46
CA LEU A 129 -11.54 -2.72 -14.78
C LEU A 129 -12.16 -3.32 -13.54
N GLU A 130 -11.32 -3.75 -12.60
CA GLU A 130 -11.77 -4.32 -11.34
C GLU A 130 -12.65 -3.33 -10.57
N LEU A 131 -12.26 -2.05 -10.51
CA LEU A 131 -13.08 -1.01 -9.88
C LEU A 131 -14.37 -0.72 -10.64
N LEU A 132 -14.36 -0.74 -11.97
CA LEU A 132 -15.56 -0.55 -12.78
C LEU A 132 -16.61 -1.63 -12.44
N GLU A 133 -16.18 -2.88 -12.36
CA GLU A 133 -17.02 -4.02 -11.98
C GLU A 133 -17.53 -3.92 -10.54
N LEU A 134 -16.64 -3.66 -9.57
CA LEU A 134 -16.98 -3.59 -8.14
C LEU A 134 -17.94 -2.44 -7.83
N LEU A 135 -17.76 -1.27 -8.46
CA LEU A 135 -18.63 -0.11 -8.32
C LEU A 135 -19.89 -0.20 -9.18
N LYS A 136 -20.03 -1.26 -9.99
CA LYS A 136 -21.14 -1.47 -10.95
C LYS A 136 -21.35 -0.26 -11.85
N LEU A 137 -20.26 0.36 -12.31
CA LEU A 137 -20.35 1.50 -13.21
C LEU A 137 -20.85 1.04 -14.58
N PRO A 138 -21.53 1.92 -15.34
CA PRO A 138 -21.98 1.58 -16.69
C PRO A 138 -20.81 1.12 -17.58
N PRO A 139 -21.02 0.14 -18.48
CA PRO A 139 -20.01 -0.27 -19.46
C PRO A 139 -19.57 0.86 -20.42
N THR A 140 -20.36 1.93 -20.49
CA THR A 140 -20.05 3.14 -21.24
C THR A 140 -19.12 4.11 -20.50
N THR A 141 -18.70 3.78 -19.28
CA THR A 141 -17.72 4.57 -18.52
C THR A 141 -16.37 4.55 -19.23
N ILE A 142 -15.82 5.73 -19.48
CA ILE A 142 -14.52 5.89 -20.13
C ILE A 142 -13.42 5.66 -19.09
N ARG A 143 -12.36 4.96 -19.47
CA ARG A 143 -11.18 4.66 -18.64
C ARG A 143 -9.91 4.94 -19.43
#